data_AF-A0A423MEM8-F1
#
_entry.id   AF-A0A423MEM8-F1
#
_cell.length_a   1.000
_cell.length_b   1.000
_cell.length_c   1.000
_cell.angle_alpha   90.00
_cell.angle_beta   90.00
_cell.angle_gamma   90.00
#
_symmetry.space_group_name_H-M   'P 1'
#
loop_
_entity.id
_entity.type
_entity.pdbx_description
1 polymer ?
#
loop_
_entity_poly.entity_id
_entity_poly.type
_entity_poly.pdbx_seq_one_letter_code
_entity_poly.pdbx_strand_id
1 'polypeptide(L)'
;MDELKAAVASERFAREGVGIVVDGLQIETTRDSQALIASTGLSAVLDPEYRCNFKTVGGFVEIGAAQIIAIAKAVRAHVQACFDRELTLLRAIEAGDFHDDLLSQGWPDSLPPDPAELQ
;
A
#
# COMPACT_ATOMS: atom_id res chain seq x y z
N MET A 1 4.56 23.91 -11.19
CA MET A 1 3.38 23.33 -10.51
C MET A 1 3.10 21.93 -11.04
N ASP A 2 2.93 21.75 -12.35
CA ASP A 2 2.57 20.45 -12.94
C ASP A 2 3.66 19.39 -12.78
N GLU A 3 4.93 19.75 -12.92
CA GLU A 3 6.07 18.84 -12.66
C GLU A 3 6.08 18.31 -11.22
N LEU A 4 5.71 19.16 -10.25
CA LEU A 4 5.67 18.77 -8.83
C LEU A 4 4.52 17.80 -8.55
N LYS A 5 3.34 18.06 -9.14
CA LYS A 5 2.20 17.14 -9.07
C LYS A 5 2.53 15.80 -9.73
N ALA A 6 3.28 15.81 -10.84
CA ALA A 6 3.76 14.59 -11.49
C ALA A 6 4.78 13.81 -10.62
N ALA A 7 5.68 14.51 -9.93
CA ALA A 7 6.63 13.90 -8.99
C ALA A 7 5.90 13.22 -7.83
N VAL A 8 4.88 13.87 -7.24
CA VAL A 8 4.03 13.27 -6.19
C VAL A 8 3.32 12.01 -6.71
N ALA A 9 2.74 12.08 -7.91
CA ALA A 9 2.05 10.95 -8.50
C ALA A 9 2.98 9.76 -8.80
N SER A 10 4.22 10.04 -9.21
CA SER A 10 5.27 9.05 -9.43
C SER A 10 5.70 8.40 -8.12
N GLU A 11 5.93 9.19 -7.06
CA GLU A 11 6.31 8.68 -5.75
C GLU A 11 5.19 7.80 -5.17
N ARG A 12 3.94 8.26 -5.20
CA ARG A 12 2.79 7.44 -4.80
C ARG A 12 2.78 6.10 -5.53
N PHE A 13 2.98 6.10 -6.85
CA PHE A 13 2.98 4.88 -7.65
C PHE A 13 4.07 3.90 -7.19
N ALA A 14 5.27 4.40 -6.90
CA ALA A 14 6.35 3.58 -6.34
C ALA A 14 5.97 3.00 -4.97
N ARG A 15 5.41 3.84 -4.08
CA ARG A 15 5.02 3.51 -2.70
C ARG A 15 3.87 2.51 -2.62
N GLU A 16 2.95 2.52 -3.57
CA GLU A 16 1.94 1.46 -3.68
C GLU A 16 2.57 0.08 -3.83
N GLY A 17 3.69 -0.04 -4.55
CA GLY A 17 4.30 -1.30 -4.97
C GLY A 17 5.34 -1.90 -4.03
N VAL A 18 5.66 -1.24 -2.90
CA VAL A 18 6.74 -1.64 -1.99
C VAL A 18 6.48 -2.95 -1.23
N GLY A 19 5.24 -3.44 -1.26
CA GLY A 19 4.80 -4.62 -0.53
C GLY A 19 4.43 -4.32 0.92
N ILE A 20 3.76 -5.27 1.56
CA ILE A 20 3.38 -5.20 2.98
C ILE A 20 3.54 -6.56 3.66
N VAL A 21 3.54 -6.56 5.00
CA VAL A 21 3.55 -7.79 5.80
C VAL A 21 2.17 -8.02 6.42
N VAL A 22 1.60 -9.19 6.21
CA VAL A 22 0.32 -9.61 6.80
C VAL A 22 0.51 -10.99 7.44
N ASP A 23 0.34 -11.09 8.75
CA ASP A 23 0.53 -12.35 9.51
C ASP A 23 1.88 -13.04 9.23
N GLY A 24 2.95 -12.25 9.05
CA GLY A 24 4.30 -12.74 8.73
C GLY A 24 4.53 -13.08 7.25
N LEU A 25 3.51 -12.99 6.41
CA LEU A 25 3.61 -13.20 4.96
C LEU A 25 4.01 -11.88 4.28
N GLN A 26 5.02 -11.95 3.40
CA GLN A 26 5.45 -10.84 2.56
C GLN A 26 4.57 -10.78 1.31
N ILE A 27 3.69 -9.78 1.22
CA ILE A 27 2.69 -9.63 0.15
C ILE A 27 3.15 -8.57 -0.84
N GLU A 28 3.17 -8.92 -2.12
CA GLU A 28 3.42 -7.96 -3.20
C GLU A 28 2.18 -7.06 -3.42
N THR A 29 2.41 -5.76 -3.63
CA THR A 29 1.35 -4.76 -3.82
C THR A 29 1.49 -3.98 -5.14
N THR A 30 2.19 -4.54 -6.14
CA THR A 30 2.18 -4.01 -7.51
C THR A 30 0.75 -3.94 -8.06
N ARG A 31 0.48 -3.11 -9.07
CA ARG A 31 -0.88 -2.95 -9.63
C ARG A 31 -1.52 -4.27 -10.08
N ASP A 32 -0.74 -5.14 -10.70
CA ASP A 32 -1.22 -6.47 -11.11
C ASP A 32 -1.55 -7.33 -9.89
N SER A 33 -0.69 -7.32 -8.86
CA SER A 33 -0.96 -8.00 -7.60
C SER A 33 -2.18 -7.44 -6.86
N GLN A 34 -2.38 -6.12 -6.84
CA GLN A 34 -3.59 -5.51 -6.27
C GLN A 34 -4.87 -6.03 -6.95
N ALA A 35 -4.88 -6.10 -8.29
CA ALA A 35 -6.04 -6.60 -9.04
C ALA A 35 -6.30 -8.09 -8.79
N LEU A 36 -5.24 -8.91 -8.78
CA LEU A 36 -5.33 -10.35 -8.47
C LEU A 36 -5.80 -10.58 -7.04
N ILE A 37 -5.27 -9.85 -6.07
CA ILE A 37 -5.67 -9.96 -4.65
C ILE A 37 -7.13 -9.50 -4.47
N ALA A 38 -7.57 -8.43 -5.15
CA ALA A 38 -8.96 -8.00 -5.09
C ALA A 38 -9.94 -9.06 -5.62
N SER A 39 -9.63 -9.66 -6.77
CA SER A 39 -10.45 -10.74 -7.35
C SER A 39 -10.41 -12.02 -6.50
N THR A 40 -9.25 -12.38 -5.93
CA THR A 40 -9.14 -13.52 -5.01
C THR A 40 -9.92 -13.26 -3.71
N GLY A 41 -9.89 -12.02 -3.21
CA GLY A 41 -10.71 -11.56 -2.09
C GLY A 41 -12.21 -11.70 -2.35
N LEU A 42 -12.67 -11.38 -3.56
CA LEU A 42 -14.06 -11.59 -3.95
C LEU A 42 -14.43 -13.09 -3.93
N SER A 43 -13.58 -13.97 -4.48
CA SER A 43 -13.81 -15.42 -4.41
C SER A 43 -13.94 -15.92 -2.97
N ALA A 44 -13.08 -15.46 -2.06
CA ALA A 44 -13.13 -15.79 -0.64
C ALA A 44 -14.38 -15.25 0.09
N VAL A 45 -14.94 -14.13 -0.35
CA VAL A 45 -16.22 -13.61 0.17
C VAL A 45 -17.40 -14.46 -0.30
N LEU A 46 -17.36 -14.93 -1.54
CA LEU A 46 -18.43 -15.75 -2.13
C LEU A 46 -18.41 -17.19 -1.61
N ASP A 47 -17.24 -17.72 -1.27
CA ASP A 47 -17.05 -19.08 -0.76
C ASP A 47 -16.15 -19.07 0.49
N PRO A 48 -16.72 -19.19 1.70
CA PRO A 48 -15.97 -19.25 2.95
C PRO A 48 -15.03 -20.46 3.09
N GLU A 49 -15.27 -21.54 2.32
CA GLU A 49 -14.43 -22.74 2.30
C GLU A 49 -13.33 -22.65 1.24
N TYR A 50 -13.26 -21.54 0.48
CA TYR A 50 -12.26 -21.34 -0.55
C TYR A 50 -10.84 -21.44 0.02
N ARG A 51 -10.00 -22.21 -0.66
CA ARG A 51 -8.57 -22.35 -0.39
C ARG A 51 -7.79 -22.23 -1.69
N CYS A 52 -6.60 -21.65 -1.62
CA CYS A 52 -5.69 -21.62 -2.75
C CYS A 52 -4.23 -21.61 -2.31
N ASN A 53 -3.36 -22.02 -3.23
CA ASN A 53 -1.92 -21.77 -3.12
C ASN A 53 -1.66 -20.31 -3.52
N PHE A 54 -1.48 -19.46 -2.52
CA PHE A 54 -1.21 -18.04 -2.68
C PHE A 54 0.29 -17.78 -2.81
N LYS A 55 0.69 -16.98 -3.80
CA LYS A 55 2.09 -16.62 -4.02
C LYS A 55 2.46 -15.41 -3.16
N THR A 56 3.38 -15.60 -2.23
CA THR A 56 4.06 -14.52 -1.49
C THR A 56 5.41 -14.23 -2.12
N VAL A 57 6.11 -13.20 -1.65
CA VAL A 57 7.50 -12.94 -2.04
C VAL A 57 8.41 -14.13 -1.68
N GLY A 58 8.12 -14.82 -0.57
CA GLY A 58 8.90 -15.97 -0.08
C GLY A 58 8.54 -17.32 -0.71
N GLY A 59 7.55 -17.39 -1.61
CA GLY A 59 7.05 -18.63 -2.20
C GLY A 59 5.55 -18.84 -2.02
N PHE A 60 5.07 -20.04 -2.37
CA PHE A 60 3.66 -20.39 -2.26
C PHE A 60 3.28 -20.88 -0.87
N VAL A 61 2.12 -20.45 -0.37
CA VAL A 61 1.51 -20.90 0.87
C VAL A 61 0.04 -21.24 0.63
N GLU A 62 -0.44 -22.33 1.20
CA GLU A 62 -1.88 -22.63 1.16
C GLU A 62 -2.60 -21.78 2.22
N ILE A 63 -3.57 -20.98 1.79
CA ILE A 63 -4.38 -20.12 2.67
C ILE A 63 -5.87 -20.30 2.42
N GLY A 64 -6.66 -20.05 3.46
CA GLY A 64 -8.12 -20.09 3.40
C GLY A 64 -8.76 -18.71 3.25
N ALA A 65 -10.07 -18.70 3.00
CA ALA A 65 -10.87 -17.49 2.76
C ALA A 65 -10.64 -16.37 3.80
N ALA A 66 -10.59 -16.69 5.10
CA ALA A 66 -10.38 -15.70 6.14
C ALA A 66 -9.04 -14.96 6.01
N GLN A 67 -7.94 -15.69 5.73
CA GLN A 67 -6.62 -15.10 5.50
C GLN A 67 -6.58 -14.29 4.22
N ILE A 68 -7.21 -14.79 3.15
CA ILE A 68 -7.33 -14.05 1.87
C ILE A 68 -8.03 -12.71 2.09
N ILE A 69 -9.13 -12.69 2.84
CA ILE A 69 -9.88 -11.46 3.15
C ILE A 69 -9.01 -10.50 3.98
N ALA A 70 -8.26 -11.01 4.95
CA ALA A 70 -7.33 -10.19 5.74
C ALA A 70 -6.26 -9.55 4.86
N ILE A 71 -5.63 -10.32 3.97
CA ILE A 71 -4.64 -9.85 3.00
C ILE A 71 -5.26 -8.79 2.08
N ALA A 72 -6.42 -9.06 1.47
CA ALA A 72 -7.08 -8.13 0.55
C ALA A 72 -7.43 -6.79 1.23
N LYS A 73 -7.89 -6.83 2.48
CA LYS A 73 -8.15 -5.61 3.27
C LYS A 73 -6.86 -4.83 3.56
N ALA A 74 -5.80 -5.52 3.98
CA ALA A 74 -4.52 -4.89 4.28
C ALA A 74 -3.90 -4.22 3.04
N VAL A 75 -3.91 -4.91 1.90
CA VAL A 75 -3.45 -4.36 0.61
C VAL A 75 -4.27 -3.14 0.22
N ARG A 76 -5.60 -3.21 0.33
CA ARG A 76 -6.47 -2.06 0.00
C ARG A 76 -6.20 -0.87 0.91
N ALA A 77 -5.98 -1.10 2.20
CA ALA A 77 -5.68 -0.07 3.19
C ALA A 77 -4.32 0.60 2.91
N HIS A 78 -3.28 -0.18 2.59
CA HIS A 78 -1.97 0.35 2.17
C HIS A 78 -2.09 1.27 0.96
N VAL A 79 -2.73 0.79 -0.10
CA VAL A 79 -2.93 1.58 -1.33
C VAL A 79 -3.75 2.83 -1.05
N GLN A 80 -4.78 2.74 -0.19
CA GLN A 80 -5.55 3.93 0.22
C GLN A 80 -4.67 4.95 0.93
N ALA A 81 -3.84 4.53 1.87
CA ALA A 81 -2.95 5.42 2.61
C ALA A 81 -1.95 6.12 1.68
N CYS A 82 -1.47 5.46 0.61
CA CYS A 82 -0.67 6.12 -0.43
C CYS A 82 -1.45 7.24 -1.14
N PHE A 83 -2.72 7.00 -1.51
CA PHE A 83 -3.56 8.03 -2.13
C PHE A 83 -3.91 9.17 -1.16
N ASP A 84 -4.14 8.86 0.11
CA ASP A 84 -4.40 9.89 1.13
C ASP A 84 -3.17 10.78 1.35
N ARG A 85 -1.97 10.19 1.28
CA ARG A 85 -0.71 10.94 1.32
C ARG A 85 -0.53 11.82 0.08
N GLU A 86 -0.80 11.30 -1.13
CA GLU A 86 -0.81 12.10 -2.36
C GLU A 86 -1.76 13.30 -2.23
N LEU A 87 -2.99 13.10 -1.75
CA LEU A 87 -3.95 14.18 -1.54
C LEU A 87 -3.39 15.26 -0.59
N THR A 88 -2.72 14.85 0.49
CA THR A 88 -2.08 15.76 1.44
C THR A 88 -0.99 16.60 0.77
N LEU A 89 -0.13 15.97 -0.03
CA LEU A 89 0.95 16.65 -0.76
C LEU A 89 0.39 17.61 -1.82
N LEU A 90 -0.63 17.20 -2.58
CA LEU A 90 -1.27 18.07 -3.57
C LEU A 90 -1.89 19.32 -2.93
N ARG A 91 -2.48 19.18 -1.74
CA ARG A 91 -3.00 20.33 -0.96
C ARG A 91 -1.89 21.26 -0.49
N ALA A 92 -0.76 20.73 -0.03
CA ALA A 92 0.40 21.54 0.36
C ALA A 92 0.96 22.32 -0.83
N ILE A 93 1.02 21.70 -2.02
CA ILE A 93 1.43 22.36 -3.27
C ILE A 93 0.48 23.53 -3.60
N GLU A 94 -0.82 23.32 -3.46
CA GLU A 94 -1.83 24.35 -3.75
C GLU A 94 -1.82 25.50 -2.73
N ALA A 95 -1.48 25.22 -1.47
CA ALA A 95 -1.33 26.22 -0.42
C ALA A 95 0.01 26.99 -0.49
N GLY A 96 1.00 26.47 -1.22
CA GLY A 96 2.37 27.03 -1.22
C GLY A 96 3.23 26.56 -0.05
N ASP A 97 2.80 25.55 0.69
CA ASP A 97 3.46 24.99 1.87
C ASP A 97 4.27 23.71 1.55
N PHE A 98 4.47 23.41 0.27
CA PHE A 98 5.24 22.25 -0.14
C PHE A 98 6.75 22.49 -0.02
N HIS A 99 7.44 21.50 0.52
CA HIS A 99 8.89 21.46 0.65
C HIS A 99 9.38 20.09 0.14
N ASP A 100 10.56 20.04 -0.48
CA ASP A 100 11.04 18.83 -1.18
C ASP A 100 11.18 17.61 -0.26
N ASP A 101 11.46 17.81 1.02
CA ASP A 101 11.55 16.77 2.05
C ASP A 101 10.21 16.05 2.27
N LEU A 102 9.08 16.76 2.13
CA LEU A 102 7.75 16.18 2.24
C LEU A 102 7.50 15.06 1.22
N LEU A 103 8.15 15.11 0.06
CA LEU A 103 7.98 14.11 -0.99
C LEU A 103 8.41 12.71 -0.51
N SER A 104 9.40 12.63 0.38
CA SER A 104 9.95 11.35 0.85
C SER A 104 9.34 10.83 2.15
N GLN A 105 8.50 11.62 2.80
CA GLN A 105 8.01 11.37 4.17
C GLN A 105 6.49 11.14 4.21
N GLY A 106 6.01 10.53 5.30
CA GLY A 106 4.58 10.40 5.61
C GLY A 106 3.83 9.37 4.75
N TRP A 107 4.55 8.54 4.00
CA TRP A 107 4.00 7.37 3.30
C TRP A 107 3.77 6.22 4.28
N PRO A 108 2.83 5.29 4.01
CA PRO A 108 2.51 4.19 4.93
C PRO A 108 3.67 3.23 5.24
N ASP A 109 4.69 3.18 4.38
CA ASP A 109 5.92 2.40 4.52
C ASP A 109 7.10 3.20 5.09
N SER A 110 6.89 4.49 5.39
CA SER A 110 7.92 5.32 6.01
C SER A 110 8.17 4.88 7.45
N LEU A 111 9.44 4.81 7.85
CA LEU A 111 9.78 4.64 9.26
C LEU A 111 9.16 5.81 10.06
N PRO A 112 8.59 5.57 11.26
CA PRO A 112 8.23 6.66 12.14
C PRO A 112 9.50 7.48 12.46
N PRO A 113 9.39 8.81 12.62
CA PRO A 113 10.52 9.64 12.99
C PRO A 113 11.16 9.13 14.29
N ASP A 114 12.50 9.22 14.38
CA ASP A 114 13.22 8.82 15.59
C ASP A 114 12.69 9.68 16.75
N PRO A 115 12.28 9.09 17.89
CA PRO A 115 11.90 9.85 19.08
C PRO A 115 12.93 10.93 19.50
N ALA A 116 14.20 10.79 19.12
CA ALA A 116 15.24 11.78 19.35
C ALA A 116 15.12 13.05 18.49
N GLU A 117 14.41 13.02 17.36
CA GLU A 117 14.17 14.19 16.50
C GLU A 117 12.98 15.05 16.97
N LEU A 118 12.23 14.58 17.98
CA LEU A 118 11.05 15.24 18.55
C LEU A 118 11.33 16.00 19.87
N GLN A 119 12.61 16.19 20.24
CA GLN A 119 13.06 16.93 21.43
C GLN A 119 13.88 18.16 21.07
#